data_AF-A0AA38NH67-F1
#
_entry.id   AF-A0AA38NH67-F1
#
_cell.length_a   1.000
_cell.length_b   1.000
_cell.length_c   1.000
_cell.angle_alpha   90.00
_cell.angle_beta   90.00
_cell.angle_gamma   90.00
#
_symmetry.space_group_name_H-M   'P 1'
#
loop_
_entity.id
_entity.type
_entity.pdbx_description
1 polymer ?
#
loop_
_entity_poly.entity_id
_entity_poly.type
_entity_poly.pdbx_seq_one_letter_code
_entity_poly.pdbx_strand_id
1 'polypeptide(L)'
;MSNPLATVPSFPEERRLKDADNWHAFKSHVINAIRAKTLQGYLEGTISQPPIVPNLVITSTTTATPYSSMAPSYDEWLQREGWVAGVLYQNIIDPDAHSISPDQPAATMWTDLKTKFDVTSQIYQDVAMKRLESLKLDEEADFEDHLHKLSKFRVAANAVGCNVQQGKTALAEVTRGLTEFWVFKNRDKVVANVDPSALAATT
;
A
#
# COMPACT_ATOMS: atom_id res chain seq x y z
N MET A 1 -2.96 34.93 -6.61
CA MET A 1 -2.27 34.32 -5.45
C MET A 1 -1.90 32.90 -5.84
N SER A 2 -0.66 32.67 -6.28
CA SER A 2 -0.18 31.32 -6.60
C SER A 2 -0.03 30.56 -5.29
N ASN A 3 -0.81 29.50 -5.11
CA ASN A 3 -0.67 28.63 -3.94
C ASN A 3 0.58 27.77 -4.19
N PRO A 4 1.71 28.00 -3.50
CA PRO A 4 2.91 27.21 -3.74
C PRO A 4 2.59 25.75 -3.43
N LEU A 5 2.93 24.84 -4.34
CA LEU A 5 2.87 23.42 -4.05
C LEU A 5 3.69 23.18 -2.77
N ALA A 6 2.99 22.78 -1.70
CA ALA A 6 3.60 22.49 -0.41
C ALA A 6 4.76 21.51 -0.58
N THR A 7 5.77 21.61 0.29
CA THR A 7 6.97 20.77 0.29
C THR A 7 6.63 19.30 0.01
N VAL A 8 7.42 18.68 -0.86
CA VAL A 8 7.28 17.26 -1.20
C VAL A 8 7.33 16.44 0.10
N PRO A 9 6.33 15.58 0.36
CA PRO A 9 6.29 14.77 1.57
C PRO A 9 7.43 13.76 1.56
N SER A 10 8.17 13.72 2.66
CA SER A 10 9.15 12.67 2.92
C SER A 10 8.52 11.65 3.87
N PHE A 11 8.54 10.39 3.47
CA PHE A 11 8.07 9.28 4.28
C PHE A 11 9.14 8.91 5.32
N PRO A 12 8.72 8.38 6.48
CA PRO A 12 9.62 7.71 7.41
C PRO A 12 10.46 6.65 6.68
N GLU A 13 11.71 6.45 7.11
CA GLU A 13 12.68 5.60 6.41
C GLU A 13 12.17 4.16 6.21
N GLU A 14 11.42 3.64 7.18
CA GLU A 14 10.78 2.33 7.15
C GLU A 14 9.70 2.19 6.06
N ARG A 15 9.17 3.31 5.54
CA ARG A 15 8.12 3.36 4.50
C ARG A 15 8.65 3.78 3.13
N ARG A 16 9.91 4.17 3.03
CA ARG A 16 10.57 4.44 1.75
C ARG A 16 10.84 3.14 1.01
N LEU A 17 10.74 3.15 -0.31
CA LEU A 17 10.95 1.96 -1.12
C LEU A 17 12.40 1.46 -0.93
N LYS A 18 12.54 0.17 -0.58
CA LYS A 18 13.84 -0.50 -0.46
C LYS A 18 13.94 -1.63 -1.47
N ASP A 19 12.90 -2.45 -1.54
CA ASP A 19 12.85 -3.65 -2.36
C ASP A 19 11.40 -4.10 -2.58
N ALA A 20 11.25 -5.33 -3.08
CA ALA A 20 9.95 -5.94 -3.33
C ALA A 20 9.16 -6.26 -2.04
N ASP A 21 9.80 -6.38 -0.87
CA ASP A 21 9.14 -6.75 0.39
C ASP A 21 8.23 -5.62 0.86
N ASN A 22 8.68 -4.37 0.74
CA ASN A 22 7.93 -3.20 1.19
C ASN A 22 7.22 -2.43 0.06
N TRP A 23 7.29 -2.94 -1.18
CA TRP A 23 6.63 -2.35 -2.35
C TRP A 23 5.14 -2.08 -2.12
N HIS A 24 4.39 -3.03 -1.55
CA HIS A 24 2.95 -2.86 -1.32
C HIS A 24 2.63 -1.65 -0.42
N ALA A 25 3.37 -1.52 0.69
CA ALA A 25 3.19 -0.42 1.63
C ALA A 25 3.58 0.92 0.97
N PHE A 26 4.73 0.96 0.30
CA PHE A 26 5.18 2.13 -0.46
C PHE A 26 4.14 2.57 -1.50
N LYS A 27 3.65 1.63 -2.33
CA LYS A 27 2.64 1.87 -3.38
C LYS A 27 1.38 2.52 -2.80
N SER A 28 0.89 1.98 -1.70
CA SER A 28 -0.27 2.51 -0.96
C SER A 28 -0.04 3.95 -0.44
N HIS A 29 1.14 4.22 0.12
CA HIS A 29 1.50 5.56 0.62
C HIS A 29 1.60 6.60 -0.49
N VAL A 30 2.26 6.25 -1.60
CA VAL A 30 2.37 7.11 -2.79
C VAL A 30 0.98 7.45 -3.34
N ILE A 31 0.13 6.44 -3.56
CA ILE A 31 -1.24 6.63 -4.06
C ILE A 31 -2.03 7.55 -3.14
N ASN A 32 -1.95 7.35 -1.82
CA ASN A 32 -2.67 8.19 -0.86
C ASN A 32 -2.18 9.64 -0.85
N ALA A 33 -0.86 9.86 -0.87
CA ALA A 33 -0.27 11.20 -0.89
C ALA A 33 -0.68 11.99 -2.15
N ILE A 34 -0.71 11.31 -3.30
CA ILE A 34 -1.06 11.91 -4.59
C ILE A 34 -2.58 12.14 -4.69
N ARG A 35 -3.40 11.19 -4.23
CA ARG A 35 -4.87 11.33 -4.18
C ARG A 35 -5.30 12.47 -3.27
N ALA A 36 -4.63 12.67 -2.14
CA ALA A 36 -4.91 13.80 -1.24
C ALA A 36 -4.76 15.17 -1.93
N LYS A 37 -4.00 15.25 -3.02
CA LYS A 37 -3.85 16.44 -3.86
C LYS A 37 -4.59 16.36 -5.19
N THR A 38 -5.37 15.31 -5.45
CA THR A 38 -6.06 15.06 -6.72
C THR A 38 -5.13 14.99 -7.94
N LEU A 39 -3.88 14.56 -7.75
CA LEU A 39 -2.83 14.53 -8.81
C LEU A 39 -2.64 13.14 -9.44
N GLN A 40 -3.59 12.21 -9.26
CA GLN A 40 -3.46 10.83 -9.71
C GLN A 40 -3.22 10.71 -11.22
N GLY A 41 -3.76 11.63 -12.03
CA GLY A 41 -3.58 11.61 -13.48
C GLY A 41 -2.13 11.85 -13.95
N TYR A 42 -1.30 12.53 -13.15
CA TYR A 42 0.13 12.68 -13.45
C TYR A 42 0.92 11.41 -13.15
N LEU A 43 0.54 10.69 -12.07
CA LEU A 43 1.13 9.40 -11.72
C LEU A 43 0.80 8.31 -12.75
N GLU A 44 -0.42 8.34 -13.28
CA GLU A 44 -0.89 7.36 -14.27
C GLU A 44 -0.56 7.77 -15.72
N GLY A 45 -0.09 8.99 -15.94
CA GLY A 45 0.21 9.52 -17.28
C GLY A 45 -1.03 9.84 -18.12
N THR A 46 -2.20 10.01 -17.50
CA THR A 46 -3.45 10.36 -18.20
C THR A 46 -3.57 11.85 -18.49
N ILE A 47 -2.81 12.70 -17.77
CA ILE A 47 -2.69 14.14 -18.04
C ILE A 47 -1.45 14.40 -18.87
N SER A 48 -1.63 14.55 -20.18
CA SER A 48 -0.56 14.87 -21.12
C SER A 48 -0.01 16.28 -20.94
N GLN A 49 1.25 16.47 -21.32
CA GLN A 49 1.89 17.77 -21.37
C GLN A 49 1.14 18.71 -22.33
N PRO A 50 0.69 19.90 -21.88
CA PRO A 50 0.10 20.90 -22.75
C PRO A 50 1.12 21.41 -23.78
N PRO A 51 0.69 21.82 -24.98
CA PRO A 51 1.59 22.46 -25.94
C PRO A 51 2.16 23.76 -25.38
N ILE A 52 3.45 24.00 -25.64
CA ILE A 52 4.08 25.28 -25.33
C ILE A 52 3.49 26.33 -26.27
N VAL A 53 2.68 27.25 -25.74
CA VAL A 53 2.17 28.40 -26.50
C VAL A 53 3.19 29.54 -26.40
N PRO A 54 3.88 29.92 -27.50
CA PRO A 54 4.81 31.04 -27.47
C PRO A 54 4.03 32.35 -27.33
N ASN A 55 4.20 33.03 -26.20
CA ASN A 55 4.00 34.47 -26.06
C ASN A 55 2.58 35.00 -26.40
N LEU A 56 1.64 34.89 -25.46
CA LEU A 56 0.50 35.81 -25.38
C LEU A 56 0.80 36.86 -24.30
N VAL A 57 0.71 38.12 -24.70
CA VAL A 57 0.79 39.31 -23.85
C VAL A 57 0.00 39.06 -22.55
N ILE A 58 0.70 39.12 -21.42
CA ILE A 58 0.12 38.95 -20.09
C ILE A 58 -0.77 40.16 -19.79
N THR A 59 -2.03 40.12 -20.23
CA THR A 59 -3.10 40.83 -19.54
C THR A 59 -3.54 39.95 -18.39
N SER A 60 -3.04 40.31 -17.22
CA SER A 60 -3.39 39.85 -15.87
C SER A 60 -4.84 39.36 -15.72
N THR A 61 -4.99 38.03 -15.57
CA THR A 61 -5.70 37.27 -14.52
C THR A 61 -5.95 35.85 -15.04
N THR A 62 -4.90 35.03 -15.19
CA THR A 62 -5.12 33.58 -15.36
C THR A 62 -5.54 33.03 -14.01
N THR A 63 -6.85 32.82 -13.83
CA THR A 63 -7.39 32.07 -12.70
C THR A 63 -6.68 30.72 -12.66
N ALA A 64 -5.96 30.44 -11.57
CA ALA A 64 -5.28 29.17 -11.37
C ALA A 64 -6.30 28.04 -11.53
N THR A 65 -5.99 27.04 -12.34
CA THR A 65 -6.86 25.88 -12.50
C THR A 65 -6.84 25.07 -11.20
N PRO A 66 -7.94 24.41 -10.83
CA PRO A 66 -7.92 23.48 -9.70
C PRO A 66 -6.93 22.34 -9.97
N TYR A 67 -6.36 21.76 -8.90
CA TYR A 67 -5.42 20.63 -9.02
C TYR A 67 -6.01 19.42 -9.73
N SER A 68 -7.33 19.25 -9.65
CA SER A 68 -8.10 18.21 -10.32
C SER A 68 -8.33 18.46 -11.82
N SER A 69 -7.89 19.62 -12.36
CA SER A 69 -8.00 19.92 -13.79
C SER A 69 -7.17 18.95 -14.62
N MET A 70 -7.80 18.39 -15.66
CA MET A 70 -7.16 17.54 -16.67
C MET A 70 -6.51 18.33 -17.81
N ALA A 71 -6.72 19.66 -17.84
CA ALA A 71 -6.16 20.56 -18.83
C ALA A 71 -5.48 21.75 -18.13
N PRO A 72 -4.36 21.52 -17.41
CA PRO A 72 -3.57 22.59 -16.80
C PRO A 72 -2.90 23.47 -17.87
N SER A 73 -2.46 24.66 -17.47
CA SER A 73 -1.46 25.39 -18.27
C SER A 73 -0.11 24.64 -18.29
N TYR A 74 0.80 25.01 -19.18
CA TYR A 74 2.14 24.42 -19.23
C TYR A 74 2.89 24.57 -17.89
N ASP A 75 2.90 25.77 -17.31
CA ASP A 75 3.56 26.04 -16.04
C ASP A 75 2.92 25.27 -14.87
N GLU A 76 1.59 25.18 -14.85
CA GLU A 76 0.86 24.39 -13.85
C GLU A 76 1.15 22.89 -14.00
N TRP A 77 1.22 22.40 -15.24
CA TRP A 77 1.57 21.02 -15.54
C TRP A 77 2.98 20.70 -15.03
N LEU A 78 3.96 21.53 -15.36
CA LEU A 78 5.35 21.34 -14.96
C LEU A 78 5.51 21.32 -13.43
N GLN A 79 4.81 22.22 -12.73
CA GLN A 79 4.84 22.27 -11.28
C GLN A 79 4.24 21.00 -10.64
N ARG A 80 3.08 20.54 -11.15
CA ARG A 80 2.35 19.38 -10.63
C ARG A 80 3.05 18.07 -10.95
N GLU A 81 3.53 17.94 -12.17
CA GLU A 81 4.34 16.79 -12.62
C GLU A 81 5.60 16.69 -11.75
N GLY A 82 6.36 17.77 -11.63
CA GLY A 82 7.60 17.78 -10.85
C GLY A 82 7.37 17.49 -9.37
N TRP A 83 6.20 17.88 -8.84
CA TRP A 83 5.82 17.50 -7.48
C TRP A 83 5.58 15.99 -7.34
N VAL A 84 4.88 15.36 -8.28
CA VAL A 84 4.63 13.90 -8.27
C VAL A 84 5.93 13.12 -8.51
N ALA A 85 6.75 13.55 -9.47
CA ALA A 85 8.08 12.97 -9.70
C ALA A 85 8.96 13.09 -8.44
N GLY A 86 8.93 14.25 -7.78
CA GLY A 86 9.61 14.48 -6.51
C GLY A 86 9.13 13.54 -5.40
N VAL A 87 7.81 13.28 -5.29
CA VAL A 87 7.27 12.30 -4.32
C VAL A 87 7.84 10.91 -4.57
N LEU A 88 7.96 10.48 -5.82
CA LEU A 88 8.55 9.18 -6.13
C LEU A 88 10.04 9.18 -5.79
N TYR A 89 10.82 10.08 -6.40
CA TYR A 89 12.27 10.10 -6.29
C TYR A 89 12.77 10.23 -4.84
N GLN A 90 12.19 11.14 -4.05
CA GLN A 90 12.64 11.38 -2.66
C GLN A 90 12.29 10.25 -1.69
N ASN A 91 11.34 9.38 -2.05
CA ASN A 91 10.86 8.30 -1.20
C ASN A 91 11.35 6.92 -1.63
N ILE A 92 12.36 6.87 -2.51
CA ILE A 92 13.07 5.66 -2.91
C ILE A 92 14.46 5.70 -2.26
N ILE A 93 14.84 4.61 -1.61
CA ILE A 93 16.22 4.41 -1.18
C ILE A 93 17.03 4.03 -2.41
N ASP A 94 18.12 4.77 -2.67
CA ASP A 94 18.99 4.57 -3.83
C ASP A 94 18.23 4.50 -5.18
N PRO A 95 17.66 5.63 -5.66
CA PRO A 95 16.89 5.67 -6.91
C PRO A 95 17.66 5.10 -8.12
N ASP A 96 18.99 5.24 -8.15
CA ASP A 96 19.84 4.78 -9.22
C ASP A 96 19.88 3.24 -9.30
N ALA A 97 19.90 2.54 -8.16
CA ALA A 97 19.74 1.08 -8.10
C ALA A 97 18.38 0.59 -8.62
N HIS A 98 17.40 1.49 -8.68
CA HIS A 98 16.08 1.24 -9.24
C HIS A 98 15.90 1.75 -10.68
N SER A 99 16.96 2.27 -11.31
CA SER A 99 16.91 2.89 -12.65
C SER A 99 15.97 4.09 -12.72
N ILE A 100 15.81 4.82 -11.61
CA ILE A 100 14.94 6.00 -11.52
C ILE A 100 15.79 7.27 -11.56
N SER A 101 15.60 8.08 -12.59
CA SER A 101 16.32 9.35 -12.80
C SER A 101 15.46 10.56 -12.41
N PRO A 102 16.03 11.65 -11.84
CA PRO A 102 15.26 12.85 -11.49
C PRO A 102 14.64 13.57 -12.70
N ASP A 103 15.15 13.37 -13.92
CA ASP A 103 14.64 14.00 -15.15
C ASP A 103 13.52 13.17 -15.81
N GLN A 104 13.20 12.00 -15.24
CA GLN A 104 12.22 11.09 -15.79
C GLN A 104 10.79 11.53 -15.42
N PRO A 105 9.83 11.47 -16.35
CA PRO A 105 8.44 11.77 -16.03
C PRO A 105 7.90 10.85 -14.94
N ALA A 106 7.09 11.39 -14.03
CA ALA A 106 6.49 10.64 -12.93
C ALA A 106 5.78 9.35 -13.37
N ALA A 107 5.05 9.40 -14.49
CA ALA A 107 4.33 8.25 -15.03
C ALA A 107 5.27 7.12 -15.48
N THR A 108 6.43 7.47 -16.05
CA THR A 108 7.44 6.50 -16.45
C THR A 108 8.09 5.89 -15.21
N MET A 109 8.49 6.71 -14.22
CA MET A 109 9.04 6.20 -12.96
C MET A 109 8.07 5.20 -12.31
N TRP A 110 6.79 5.55 -12.24
CA TRP A 110 5.76 4.70 -11.65
C TRP A 110 5.56 3.39 -12.42
N THR A 111 5.66 3.44 -13.74
CA THR A 111 5.53 2.25 -14.61
C THR A 111 6.73 1.32 -14.45
N ASP A 112 7.94 1.85 -14.38
CA ASP A 112 9.15 1.07 -14.18
C ASP A 112 9.13 0.36 -12.83
N LEU A 113 8.74 1.07 -11.76
CA LEU A 113 8.60 0.49 -10.42
C LEU A 113 7.54 -0.61 -10.37
N LYS A 114 6.35 -0.39 -10.94
CA LYS A 114 5.31 -1.43 -11.04
C LYS A 114 5.82 -2.65 -11.79
N THR A 115 6.47 -2.45 -12.93
CA THR A 115 7.02 -3.53 -13.75
C THR A 115 8.07 -4.33 -12.99
N LYS A 116 8.93 -3.65 -12.22
CA LYS A 116 9.98 -4.29 -11.42
C LYS A 116 9.44 -5.07 -10.21
N PHE A 117 8.38 -4.57 -9.57
CA PHE A 117 7.99 -5.06 -8.24
C PHE A 117 6.62 -5.71 -8.13
N ASP A 118 5.66 -5.46 -9.02
CA ASP A 118 4.29 -5.99 -8.86
C ASP A 118 4.27 -7.53 -8.85
N VAL A 119 5.02 -8.18 -9.74
CA VAL A 119 5.08 -9.66 -9.80
C VAL A 119 5.74 -10.26 -8.57
N THR A 120 6.91 -9.75 -8.17
CA THR A 120 7.65 -10.26 -7.01
C THR A 120 6.88 -10.05 -5.71
N SER A 121 6.25 -8.88 -5.55
CA SER A 121 5.40 -8.58 -4.40
C SER A 121 4.19 -9.51 -4.33
N GLN A 122 3.58 -9.84 -5.48
CA GLN A 122 2.50 -10.84 -5.54
C GLN A 122 2.98 -12.23 -5.13
N ILE A 123 4.18 -12.65 -5.55
CA ILE A 123 4.77 -13.92 -5.11
C ILE A 123 4.96 -13.95 -3.58
N TYR A 124 5.42 -12.86 -2.97
CA TYR A 124 5.54 -12.78 -1.51
C TYR A 124 4.20 -12.86 -0.80
N GLN A 125 3.16 -12.24 -1.35
CA GLN A 125 1.80 -12.37 -0.83
C GLN A 125 1.31 -13.82 -0.92
N ASP A 126 1.51 -14.49 -2.06
CA ASP A 126 1.11 -15.88 -2.25
C ASP A 126 1.86 -16.83 -1.30
N VAL A 127 3.17 -16.61 -1.09
CA VAL A 127 3.97 -17.39 -0.15
C VAL A 127 3.51 -17.17 1.29
N ALA A 128 3.24 -15.93 1.68
CA ALA A 128 2.76 -15.60 3.02
C ALA A 128 1.38 -16.21 3.29
N MET A 129 0.47 -16.12 2.32
CA MET A 129 -0.85 -16.75 2.38
C MET A 129 -0.76 -18.27 2.46
N LYS A 130 0.03 -18.92 1.59
CA LYS A 130 0.25 -20.37 1.65
C LYS A 130 0.82 -20.82 2.99
N ARG A 131 1.75 -20.05 3.56
CA ARG A 131 2.33 -20.35 4.87
C ARG A 131 1.28 -20.28 5.97
N LEU A 132 0.45 -19.25 5.95
CA LEU A 132 -0.68 -19.09 6.86
C LEU A 132 -1.71 -20.22 6.67
N GLU A 133 -1.97 -20.63 5.43
CA GLU A 133 -2.90 -21.71 5.11
C GLU A 133 -2.40 -23.09 5.48
N SER A 134 -1.08 -23.29 5.43
CA SER A 134 -0.42 -24.56 5.77
C SER A 134 -0.36 -24.84 7.27
N LEU A 135 -0.62 -23.83 8.12
CA LEU A 135 -0.61 -23.98 9.56
C LEU A 135 -1.82 -24.83 9.97
N LYS A 136 -1.58 -26.11 10.25
CA LYS A 136 -2.57 -27.02 10.81
C LYS A 136 -2.32 -27.15 12.31
N LEU A 137 -3.40 -27.22 13.08
CA LEU A 137 -3.32 -27.55 14.49
C LEU A 137 -3.17 -29.07 14.60
N ASP A 138 -2.03 -29.51 15.13
CA ASP A 138 -1.81 -30.91 15.49
C ASP A 138 -2.62 -31.22 16.76
N GLU A 139 -3.23 -32.41 16.84
CA GLU A 139 -4.09 -32.79 17.98
C GLU A 139 -3.29 -32.85 19.30
N GLU A 140 -1.97 -33.06 19.22
CA GLU A 140 -1.06 -33.06 20.36
C GLU A 140 -0.37 -31.71 20.62
N ALA A 141 -0.54 -30.72 19.73
CA ALA A 141 0.10 -29.41 19.89
C ALA A 141 -0.62 -28.53 20.92
N ASP A 142 0.16 -27.73 21.63
CA ASP A 142 -0.38 -26.70 22.50
C ASP A 142 -1.14 -25.63 21.68
N PHE A 143 -2.37 -25.37 22.12
CA PHE A 143 -3.28 -24.47 21.41
C PHE A 143 -2.82 -23.02 21.45
N GLU A 144 -2.24 -22.57 22.57
CA GLU A 144 -1.78 -21.19 22.73
C GLU A 144 -0.56 -20.93 21.85
N ASP A 145 0.37 -21.89 21.80
CA ASP A 145 1.51 -21.87 20.88
C ASP A 145 1.06 -21.83 19.41
N HIS A 146 -0.02 -22.54 19.07
CA HIS A 146 -0.59 -22.50 17.72
C HIS A 146 -1.19 -21.12 17.40
N LEU A 147 -1.96 -20.53 18.32
CA LEU A 147 -2.50 -19.17 18.16
C LEU A 147 -1.39 -18.14 18.03
N HIS A 148 -0.30 -18.27 18.80
CA HIS A 148 0.85 -17.40 18.69
C HIS A 148 1.52 -17.50 17.31
N LYS A 149 1.70 -18.73 16.78
CA LYS A 149 2.22 -18.96 15.43
C LYS A 149 1.31 -18.37 14.36
N LEU A 150 -0.01 -18.57 14.48
CA LEU A 150 -0.99 -18.01 13.54
C LEU A 150 -0.96 -16.49 13.54
N SER A 151 -0.94 -15.86 14.72
CA SER A 151 -0.81 -14.42 14.88
C SER A 151 0.47 -13.88 14.23
N LYS A 152 1.61 -14.54 14.48
CA LYS A 152 2.90 -14.18 13.87
C LYS A 152 2.87 -14.25 12.35
N PHE A 153 2.32 -15.32 11.76
CA PHE A 153 2.22 -15.47 10.31
C PHE A 153 1.25 -14.45 9.69
N ARG A 154 0.18 -14.11 10.41
CA ARG A 154 -0.76 -13.08 9.98
C ARG A 154 -0.12 -11.70 9.96
N VAL A 155 0.66 -11.35 10.98
CA VAL A 155 1.45 -10.10 11.00
C VAL A 155 2.41 -10.07 9.80
N ALA A 156 3.11 -11.17 9.53
CA ALA A 156 4.01 -11.25 8.38
C ALA A 156 3.28 -11.14 7.02
N ALA A 157 2.11 -11.79 6.88
CA ALA A 157 1.29 -11.70 5.67
C ALA A 157 0.76 -10.28 5.45
N ASN A 158 0.35 -9.59 6.51
CA ASN A 158 -0.09 -8.21 6.43
C ASN A 158 1.05 -7.24 6.12
N ALA A 159 2.27 -7.53 6.57
CA ALA A 159 3.45 -6.73 6.23
C ALA A 159 3.73 -6.71 4.72
N VAL A 160 3.45 -7.81 4.02
CA VAL A 160 3.60 -7.92 2.54
C VAL A 160 2.32 -7.56 1.76
N GLY A 161 1.22 -7.25 2.44
CA GLY A 161 -0.01 -6.72 1.83
C GLY A 161 -1.23 -7.64 1.77
N CYS A 162 -1.24 -8.81 2.42
CA CYS A 162 -2.34 -9.78 2.32
C CYS A 162 -3.65 -9.36 3.02
N ASN A 163 -3.64 -8.30 3.84
CA ASN A 163 -4.81 -7.69 4.48
C ASN A 163 -5.79 -8.67 5.18
N VAL A 164 -5.24 -9.66 5.87
CA VAL A 164 -5.95 -10.73 6.60
C VAL A 164 -6.58 -10.13 7.87
N GLN A 165 -7.92 -10.20 7.98
CA GLN A 165 -8.67 -9.71 9.16
C GLN A 165 -8.78 -10.77 10.28
N GLN A 166 -9.05 -10.34 11.51
CA GLN A 166 -9.08 -11.24 12.68
C GLN A 166 -10.42 -11.96 12.75
N GLY A 167 -11.53 -11.23 12.68
CA GLY A 167 -12.85 -11.78 13.01
C GLY A 167 -13.46 -12.75 11.99
N LYS A 168 -13.23 -12.58 10.68
CA LYS A 168 -13.88 -13.41 9.64
C LYS A 168 -13.09 -14.63 9.20
N THR A 169 -11.77 -14.59 9.34
CA THR A 169 -10.85 -15.64 8.90
C THR A 169 -10.29 -16.47 10.06
N ALA A 170 -10.26 -15.95 11.30
CA ALA A 170 -9.70 -16.68 12.44
C ALA A 170 -10.46 -17.97 12.76
N LEU A 171 -11.81 -18.00 12.74
CA LEU A 171 -12.51 -19.26 13.07
C LEU A 171 -12.22 -20.35 12.03
N ALA A 172 -12.29 -20.03 10.74
CA ALA A 172 -12.02 -20.98 9.65
C ALA A 172 -10.53 -21.31 9.45
N GLU A 173 -9.61 -20.50 9.98
CA GLU A 173 -8.16 -20.76 10.01
C GLU A 173 -7.77 -21.59 11.24
N VAL A 174 -8.23 -21.18 12.43
CA VAL A 174 -7.97 -21.85 13.71
C VAL A 174 -8.62 -23.23 13.75
N THR A 175 -9.78 -23.42 13.11
CA THR A 175 -10.45 -24.73 13.06
C THR A 175 -10.02 -25.60 11.88
N ARG A 176 -9.13 -25.10 11.02
CA ARG A 176 -8.69 -25.84 9.83
C ARG A 176 -7.78 -27.00 10.20
N GLY A 177 -8.28 -28.22 9.95
CA GLY A 177 -7.58 -29.45 10.30
C GLY A 177 -7.92 -30.01 11.68
N LEU A 178 -8.82 -29.35 12.43
CA LEU A 178 -9.37 -29.91 13.66
C LEU A 178 -10.47 -30.91 13.36
N THR A 179 -10.46 -32.03 14.07
CA THR A 179 -11.62 -32.92 14.14
C THR A 179 -12.75 -32.25 14.92
N GLU A 180 -14.01 -32.51 14.56
CA GLU A 180 -15.18 -32.01 15.31
C GLU A 180 -15.08 -32.34 16.81
N PHE A 181 -14.43 -33.47 17.11
CA PHE A 181 -14.16 -33.94 18.46
C PHE A 181 -13.19 -33.04 19.25
N TRP A 182 -12.13 -32.52 18.61
CA TRP A 182 -11.19 -31.60 19.26
C TRP A 182 -11.84 -30.23 19.51
N VAL A 183 -12.60 -29.72 18.54
CA VAL A 183 -13.35 -28.46 18.67
C VAL A 183 -14.34 -28.52 19.83
N PHE A 184 -15.02 -29.66 19.98
CA PHE A 184 -15.93 -29.89 21.09
C PHE A 184 -15.19 -29.90 22.45
N LYS A 185 -14.04 -30.57 22.53
CA LYS A 185 -13.23 -30.68 23.76
C LYS A 185 -12.61 -29.35 24.21
N ASN A 186 -12.34 -28.43 23.29
CA ASN A 186 -11.70 -27.14 23.57
C ASN A 186 -12.61 -25.94 23.32
N ARG A 187 -13.93 -26.15 23.28
CA ARG A 187 -14.94 -25.15 22.93
C ARG A 187 -14.77 -23.84 23.69
N ASP A 188 -14.56 -23.89 25.00
CA ASP A 188 -14.45 -22.69 25.85
C ASP A 188 -13.23 -21.84 25.49
N LYS A 189 -12.12 -22.47 25.10
CA LYS A 189 -10.89 -21.79 24.65
C LYS A 189 -11.03 -21.16 23.26
N VAL A 190 -11.78 -21.82 22.37
CA VAL A 190 -12.06 -21.32 21.02
C VAL A 190 -13.02 -20.14 21.08
N VAL A 191 -14.09 -20.23 21.87
CA VAL A 191 -15.08 -19.15 22.03
C VAL A 191 -14.44 -17.91 22.65
N ALA A 192 -13.60 -18.07 23.68
CA ALA A 192 -12.90 -16.95 24.32
C ALA A 192 -11.98 -16.14 23.40
N ASN A 193 -11.39 -16.79 22.39
CA ASN A 193 -10.43 -16.16 21.48
C ASN A 193 -11.04 -15.64 20.17
N VAL A 194 -12.21 -16.15 19.77
CA VAL A 194 -12.88 -15.74 18.53
C VAL A 194 -13.89 -14.62 18.76
N ASP A 195 -14.58 -14.64 19.89
CA ASP A 195 -15.51 -13.59 20.31
C ASP A 195 -15.41 -13.36 21.82
N PRO A 196 -14.48 -12.49 22.28
CA PRO A 196 -14.29 -12.19 23.70
C PRO A 196 -15.57 -11.64 24.36
N SER A 197 -16.47 -11.05 23.58
CA SER A 197 -17.73 -10.46 24.01
C SER A 197 -18.82 -11.50 24.27
N ALA A 198 -18.73 -12.69 23.67
CA ALA A 198 -19.70 -13.77 23.88
C ALA A 198 -19.58 -14.42 25.26
N LEU A 199 -18.39 -14.40 25.89
CA LEU A 199 -18.21 -14.93 27.26
C LEU A 199 -18.96 -14.09 28.31
N ALA A 200 -19.11 -12.78 28.08
CA ALA A 200 -19.74 -11.86 29.00
C ALA A 200 -21.26 -12.05 29.13
N ALA A 201 -21.89 -12.84 28.25
CA ALA A 201 -23.33 -13.09 28.26
C ALA A 201 -23.75 -14.35 29.06
N THR A 202 -22.81 -15.03 29.71
CA THR A 202 -23.05 -16.31 30.41
C THR A 202 -22.90 -16.23 31.93
N THR A 203 -22.80 -15.02 32.49
CA THR A 203 -22.82 -14.78 33.95
C THR A 203 -24.02 -13.94 34.31
#